data_AF-A0A958MAM2-F1
#
_entry.id   AF-A0A958MAM2-F1
#
_cell.length_a   1.000
_cell.length_b   1.000
_cell.length_c   1.000
_cell.angle_alpha   90.00
_cell.angle_beta   90.00
_cell.angle_gamma   90.00
#
_symmetry.space_group_name_H-M   'P 1'
#
loop_
_entity.id
_entity.type
_entity.pdbx_description
1 polymer ?
#
loop_
_entity_poly.entity_id
_entity_poly.type
_entity_poly.pdbx_seq_one_letter_code
_entity_poly.pdbx_strand_id
1 'polypeptide(L)'
;MRQSDKLYKILSRPEVTVDALRALAPVEAYIREYQLDTEILEQAEIAVKYSGYIEKEQQHADKLNRLENVKIPENFNYDKLSSLSFEAREKLKQIKPVTLSQASRISGVSPSDISVLLVYMGR
;
A
#
# COMPACT_ATOMS: atom_id res chain seq x y z
N MET A 1 -35.36 8.27 -5.13
CA MET A 1 -34.27 9.28 -5.05
C MET A 1 -33.40 9.16 -6.28
N ARG A 2 -33.13 10.25 -7.01
CA ARG A 2 -32.10 10.30 -8.06
C ARG A 2 -30.84 10.87 -7.42
N GLN A 3 -29.77 10.08 -7.34
CA GLN A 3 -28.47 10.52 -6.85
C GLN A 3 -27.50 10.62 -8.03
N SER A 4 -26.85 11.76 -8.19
CA SER A 4 -25.76 11.94 -9.13
C SER A 4 -24.48 11.35 -8.54
N ASP A 5 -23.71 10.63 -9.34
CA ASP A 5 -22.43 10.05 -8.94
C ASP A 5 -21.46 9.98 -10.13
N LYS A 6 -20.16 9.78 -9.86
CA LYS A 6 -19.14 9.65 -10.90
C LYS A 6 -19.21 8.27 -11.56
N LEU A 7 -18.99 8.20 -12.88
CA LEU A 7 -18.91 6.93 -13.61
C LEU A 7 -17.87 5.97 -13.01
N TYR A 8 -16.77 6.50 -12.50
CA TYR A 8 -15.75 5.75 -11.75
C TYR A 8 -16.35 4.83 -10.67
N LYS A 9 -17.27 5.36 -9.84
CA LYS A 9 -17.87 4.62 -8.73
C LYS A 9 -18.90 3.59 -9.20
N ILE A 10 -19.47 3.79 -10.39
CA ILE A 10 -20.36 2.81 -11.01
C ILE A 10 -19.51 1.67 -11.60
N LEU A 11 -18.42 1.99 -12.29
CA LEU A 11 -17.50 1.01 -12.89
C LEU A 11 -16.71 0.20 -11.85
N SER A 12 -16.51 0.75 -10.65
CA SER A 12 -15.89 0.01 -9.54
C SER A 12 -16.76 -1.13 -9.00
N ARG A 13 -18.00 -1.29 -9.47
CA ARG A 13 -18.87 -2.41 -9.09
C ARG A 13 -18.49 -3.67 -9.88
N PRO A 14 -18.35 -4.84 -9.23
CA PRO A 14 -17.90 -6.06 -9.91
C PRO A 14 -18.70 -6.44 -11.14
N GLU A 15 -20.02 -6.25 -11.09
CA GLU A 15 -20.98 -6.62 -12.13
C GLU A 15 -21.08 -5.63 -13.30
N VAL A 16 -20.42 -4.48 -13.22
CA VAL A 16 -20.46 -3.45 -14.26
C VAL A 16 -19.19 -3.52 -15.11
N THR A 17 -19.35 -3.53 -16.43
CA THR A 17 -18.25 -3.46 -17.41
C THR A 17 -18.26 -2.13 -18.15
N VAL A 18 -17.15 -1.77 -18.78
CA VAL A 18 -17.07 -0.58 -19.66
C VAL A 18 -18.05 -0.71 -20.82
N ASP A 19 -18.26 -1.91 -21.35
CA ASP A 19 -19.25 -2.16 -22.40
C ASP A 19 -20.68 -1.81 -21.96
N ALA A 20 -21.05 -2.10 -20.71
CA ALA A 20 -22.35 -1.70 -20.17
C ALA A 20 -22.52 -0.18 -20.13
N LEU A 21 -21.43 0.57 -19.94
CA LEU A 21 -21.44 2.03 -19.92
C LEU A 21 -21.57 2.65 -21.33
N ARG A 22 -21.24 1.91 -22.40
CA ARG A 22 -21.39 2.38 -23.79
C ARG A 22 -22.84 2.63 -24.20
N ALA A 23 -23.80 2.04 -23.49
CA ALA A 23 -25.22 2.36 -23.65
C ALA A 23 -25.54 3.84 -23.33
N LEU A 24 -24.66 4.54 -22.61
CA LEU A 24 -24.78 5.97 -22.34
C LEU A 24 -24.19 6.76 -23.51
N ALA A 25 -25.03 7.52 -24.22
CA ALA A 25 -24.61 8.31 -25.38
C ALA A 25 -23.37 9.21 -25.14
N PRO A 26 -23.20 9.88 -23.97
CA PRO A 26 -21.99 10.65 -23.71
C PRO A 26 -20.71 9.80 -23.63
N VAL A 27 -20.81 8.56 -23.16
CA VAL A 27 -19.66 7.64 -23.05
C VAL A 27 -19.25 7.15 -24.44
N GLU A 28 -20.21 6.69 -25.25
CA GLU A 28 -19.93 6.26 -26.62
C GLU A 28 -19.39 7.41 -27.49
N ALA A 29 -19.89 8.63 -27.30
CA ALA A 29 -19.36 9.82 -27.96
C ALA A 29 -17.88 10.06 -27.60
N TYR A 30 -17.53 9.98 -26.31
CA TYR A 30 -16.16 10.13 -25.84
C TYR A 30 -15.24 9.03 -26.41
N ILE A 31 -15.67 7.77 -26.40
CA ILE A 31 -14.91 6.65 -26.96
C ILE A 31 -14.59 6.89 -28.44
N ARG A 32 -15.57 7.37 -29.22
CA ARG A 32 -15.39 7.67 -30.64
C ARG A 32 -14.51 8.88 -30.90
N GLU A 33 -14.70 9.96 -30.14
CA GLU A 33 -13.91 11.19 -30.25
C GLU A 33 -12.41 10.91 -30.06
N TYR A 34 -12.08 10.10 -29.05
CA TYR A 34 -10.70 9.76 -28.72
C TYR A 34 -10.21 8.45 -29.34
N GLN A 35 -11.04 7.78 -30.15
CA GLN A 35 -10.72 6.51 -30.83
C GLN A 35 -10.16 5.46 -29.87
N LEU A 36 -10.79 5.33 -28.70
CA LEU A 36 -10.35 4.37 -27.68
C LEU A 36 -10.66 2.95 -28.14
N ASP A 37 -9.61 2.15 -28.29
CA ASP A 37 -9.74 0.74 -28.65
C ASP A 37 -10.09 -0.12 -27.44
N THR A 38 -10.37 -1.40 -27.71
CA THR A 38 -10.73 -2.37 -26.67
C THR A 38 -9.65 -2.51 -25.59
N GLU A 39 -8.37 -2.44 -25.96
CA GLU A 39 -7.27 -2.57 -24.98
C GLU A 39 -7.29 -1.41 -23.99
N ILE A 40 -7.46 -0.17 -24.45
CA ILE A 40 -7.55 1.00 -23.58
C ILE A 40 -8.77 0.91 -22.66
N LEU A 41 -9.92 0.46 -23.18
CA LEU A 41 -11.14 0.30 -22.40
C LEU A 41 -11.00 -0.77 -21.34
N GLU A 42 -10.40 -1.92 -21.68
CA GLU A 42 -10.09 -2.99 -20.73
C GLU A 42 -9.12 -2.52 -19.64
N GLN A 43 -8.05 -1.81 -20.01
CA GLN A 43 -7.10 -1.27 -19.04
C GLN A 43 -7.76 -0.24 -18.11
N ALA A 44 -8.66 0.60 -18.63
CA ALA A 44 -9.44 1.51 -17.80
C ALA A 44 -10.35 0.76 -16.81
N GLU A 45 -11.01 -0.31 -17.26
CA GLU A 45 -11.82 -1.16 -16.39
C GLU A 45 -10.99 -1.81 -15.27
N ILE A 46 -9.86 -2.41 -15.62
CA ILE A 46 -8.92 -3.03 -14.69
C ILE A 46 -8.42 -1.99 -13.69
N ALA A 47 -7.95 -0.84 -14.17
CA ALA A 47 -7.42 0.22 -13.32
C ALA A 47 -8.45 0.67 -12.27
N VAL A 48 -9.72 0.85 -12.67
CA VAL A 48 -10.78 1.27 -11.74
C VAL A 48 -11.17 0.16 -10.77
N LYS A 49 -11.35 -1.09 -11.25
CA LYS A 49 -11.78 -2.21 -10.40
C LYS A 49 -10.73 -2.62 -9.39
N TYR A 50 -9.45 -2.53 -9.75
CA TYR A 50 -8.35 -2.96 -8.91
C TYR A 50 -7.63 -1.82 -8.18
N SER A 51 -8.05 -0.56 -8.37
CA SER A 51 -7.36 0.62 -7.82
C SER A 51 -7.05 0.50 -6.33
N GLY A 52 -8.02 0.07 -5.52
CA GLY A 52 -7.85 -0.04 -4.07
C GLY A 52 -6.94 -1.20 -3.65
N TYR A 53 -6.91 -2.28 -4.43
CA TYR A 53 -6.01 -3.40 -4.19
C TYR A 53 -4.57 -3.03 -4.57
N ILE A 54 -4.39 -2.37 -5.73
CA ILE A 54 -3.09 -1.89 -6.19
C ILE A 54 -2.53 -0.85 -5.21
N GLU A 55 -3.34 0.09 -4.76
CA GLU A 55 -2.93 1.09 -3.77
C GLU A 55 -2.48 0.42 -2.46
N LYS A 56 -3.24 -0.57 -1.97
CA LYS A 56 -2.89 -1.31 -0.77
C LYS A 56 -1.56 -2.06 -0.92
N GLU A 57 -1.35 -2.72 -2.05
CA GLU A 57 -0.13 -3.46 -2.32
C GLU A 57 1.08 -2.52 -2.48
N GLN A 58 0.88 -1.37 -3.11
CA GLN A 58 1.90 -0.33 -3.21
C GLN A 58 2.29 0.19 -1.81
N GLN A 59 1.31 0.47 -0.94
CA GLN A 59 1.58 0.89 0.44
C GLN A 59 2.37 -0.18 1.22
N HIS A 60 2.08 -1.46 0.98
CA HIS A 60 2.84 -2.58 1.58
C HIS A 60 4.29 -2.61 1.06
N ALA A 61 4.48 -2.51 -0.25
CA ALA A 61 5.81 -2.48 -0.87
C ALA A 61 6.64 -1.28 -0.38
N ASP A 62 6.03 -0.09 -0.33
CA ASP A 62 6.68 1.12 0.16
C ASP A 62 7.13 0.98 1.62
N LYS A 63 6.32 0.31 2.46
CA LYS A 63 6.69 0.02 3.85
C LYS A 63 7.90 -0.91 3.94
N LEU A 64 7.99 -1.91 3.07
CA LEU A 64 9.15 -2.81 3.02
C LEU A 64 10.41 -2.07 2.55
N ASN A 65 10.30 -1.27 1.49
CA ASN A 65 11.39 -0.47 0.93
C ASN A 65 11.99 0.52 1.94
N ARG A 66 11.15 1.11 2.81
CA ARG A 66 11.62 2.00 3.88
C ARG A 66 12.61 1.33 4.84
N LEU A 67 12.56 0.00 4.99
CA LEU A 67 13.36 -0.74 5.98
C LEU A 67 14.67 -1.29 5.43
N GLU A 68 14.79 -1.51 4.11
CA GLU A 68 15.93 -2.21 3.51
C GLU A 68 17.27 -1.50 3.70
N ASN A 69 17.25 -0.16 3.69
CA ASN A 69 18.47 0.64 3.73
C ASN A 69 18.77 1.24 5.12
N VAL A 70 18.00 0.89 6.15
CA VAL A 70 18.17 1.47 7.49
C VAL A 70 19.01 0.54 8.37
N LYS A 71 20.28 0.92 8.56
CA LYS A 71 21.23 0.22 9.42
C LYS A 71 21.03 0.58 10.89
N ILE A 72 20.98 -0.42 11.74
CA ILE A 72 20.96 -0.25 13.20
C ILE A 72 22.42 -0.16 13.69
N PRO A 73 22.80 0.89 14.43
CA PRO A 73 24.14 0.98 15.02
C PRO A 73 24.45 -0.23 15.93
N GLU A 74 25.68 -0.75 15.88
CA GLU A 74 26.07 -1.95 16.65
C GLU A 74 25.85 -1.79 18.17
N ASN A 75 26.02 -0.57 18.69
CA ASN A 75 25.88 -0.24 20.11
C ASN A 75 24.54 0.44 20.41
N PHE A 76 23.50 0.18 19.61
CA PHE A 76 22.18 0.76 19.84
C PHE A 76 21.59 0.28 21.18
N ASN A 77 21.23 1.23 22.04
CA ASN A 77 20.61 0.92 23.33
C ASN A 77 19.07 0.92 23.21
N TYR A 78 18.51 -0.28 23.04
CA TYR A 78 17.06 -0.49 22.94
C TYR A 78 16.29 -0.14 24.24
N ASP A 79 16.94 -0.06 25.40
CA ASP A 79 16.28 0.36 26.65
C ASP A 79 15.87 1.83 26.66
N LYS A 80 16.47 2.66 25.81
CA LYS A 80 16.09 4.06 25.66
C LYS A 80 14.71 4.24 25.04
N LEU A 81 14.16 3.20 24.41
CA LEU A 81 12.87 3.22 23.75
C LEU A 81 11.80 2.61 24.65
N SER A 82 11.19 3.44 25.49
CA SER A 82 10.09 3.04 26.38
C SER A 82 8.84 2.54 25.62
N SER A 83 8.65 3.00 24.38
CA SER A 83 7.55 2.61 23.51
C SER A 83 7.76 1.28 22.77
N LEU A 84 8.95 0.68 22.84
CA LEU A 84 9.14 -0.71 22.40
C LEU A 84 8.51 -1.67 23.40
N SER A 85 7.82 -2.69 22.89
CA SER A 85 7.33 -3.78 23.72
C SER A 85 8.50 -4.47 24.43
N PHE A 86 8.22 -5.01 25.62
CA PHE A 86 9.23 -5.74 26.40
C PHE A 86 9.79 -6.93 25.60
N GLU A 87 8.92 -7.69 24.94
CA GLU A 87 9.31 -8.82 24.09
C GLU A 87 10.22 -8.40 22.94
N ALA A 88 9.85 -7.35 22.19
CA ALA A 88 10.68 -6.86 21.10
C ALA A 88 12.05 -6.40 21.61
N ARG A 89 12.09 -5.68 22.73
CA ARG A 89 13.34 -5.19 23.33
C ARG A 89 14.29 -6.32 23.69
N GLU A 90 13.79 -7.35 24.37
CA GLU A 90 14.60 -8.51 24.76
C GLU A 90 15.15 -9.24 23.53
N LYS A 91 14.30 -9.48 22.53
CA LYS A 91 14.71 -10.17 21.29
C LYS A 91 15.70 -9.36 20.46
N LEU A 92 15.52 -8.04 20.35
CA LEU A 92 16.43 -7.16 19.62
C LEU A 92 17.81 -7.08 20.30
N LYS A 93 17.87 -7.07 21.63
CA LYS A 93 19.14 -7.13 22.38
C LYS A 93 19.87 -8.47 22.19
N GLN A 94 19.12 -9.58 22.14
CA GLN A 94 19.67 -10.92 21.98
C GLN A 94 20.18 -11.15 20.55
N ILE A 95 19.37 -10.82 19.55
CA ILE A 95 19.66 -11.11 18.13
C ILE A 95 20.60 -10.06 17.52
N LYS A 96 20.55 -8.82 18.00
CA LYS A 96 21.34 -7.68 17.50
C LYS A 96 21.29 -7.54 15.97
N PRO A 97 20.11 -7.32 15.39
CA PRO A 97 19.98 -7.17 13.94
C PRO A 97 20.80 -5.97 13.45
N VAL A 98 21.38 -6.10 12.25
CA VAL A 98 22.21 -5.07 11.61
C VAL A 98 21.34 -4.05 10.85
N THR A 99 20.12 -4.42 10.50
CA THR A 99 19.17 -3.56 9.75
C THR A 99 17.75 -3.66 10.32
N LEU A 100 16.93 -2.62 10.10
CA LEU A 100 15.51 -2.66 10.45
C LEU A 100 14.74 -3.74 9.67
N SER A 101 15.13 -4.00 8.42
CA SER A 101 14.58 -5.12 7.63
C SER A 101 14.85 -6.47 8.29
N GLN A 102 16.03 -6.67 8.86
CA GLN A 102 16.32 -7.88 9.64
C GLN A 102 15.49 -7.92 10.93
N ALA A 103 15.41 -6.78 11.64
CA ALA A 103 14.62 -6.67 12.86
C ALA A 103 13.14 -7.02 12.64
N SER A 104 12.55 -6.60 11.52
CA SER A 104 11.13 -6.84 11.22
C SER A 104 10.78 -8.30 10.94
N ARG A 105 11.77 -9.16 10.68
CA ARG A 105 11.59 -10.61 10.49
C ARG A 105 11.73 -11.40 11.79
N ILE A 106 12.10 -10.76 12.90
CA ILE A 106 12.23 -11.41 14.20
C ILE A 106 10.82 -11.66 14.75
N SER A 107 10.50 -12.93 15.02
CA SER A 107 9.25 -13.31 15.68
C SER A 107 9.11 -12.55 17.01
N GLY A 108 7.95 -11.96 17.30
CA GLY A 108 7.71 -11.15 18.50
C GLY A 108 8.18 -9.69 18.40
N VAL A 109 8.75 -9.28 17.28
CA VAL A 109 8.92 -7.86 16.94
C VAL A 109 7.75 -7.44 16.05
N SER A 110 6.88 -6.55 16.54
CA SER A 110 5.68 -6.15 15.81
C SER A 110 5.97 -5.03 14.80
N PRO A 111 5.08 -4.80 13.82
CA PRO A 111 5.20 -3.64 12.93
C PRO A 111 5.23 -2.29 13.66
N SER A 112 4.58 -2.20 14.83
CA SER A 112 4.59 -0.98 15.66
C SER A 112 5.97 -0.74 16.30
N ASP A 113 6.64 -1.80 16.73
CA ASP A 113 8.01 -1.73 17.28
C ASP A 113 9.01 -1.21 16.22
N ILE A 114 8.85 -1.68 14.97
CA ILE A 114 9.66 -1.19 13.84
C ILE A 114 9.40 0.29 13.56
N SER A 115 8.15 0.74 13.62
CA SER A 115 7.82 2.17 13.48
C SER A 115 8.48 3.03 14.57
N VAL A 116 8.51 2.54 15.82
CA VAL A 116 9.18 3.24 16.93
C VAL A 116 10.68 3.40 16.64
N LEU A 117 11.34 2.34 16.18
CA LEU A 117 12.75 2.39 15.81
C LEU A 117 12.98 3.36 14.65
N LEU A 118 12.13 3.33 13.63
CA LEU A 118 12.23 4.18 12.44
C LEU A 118 12.17 5.67 12.82
N VAL A 119 11.16 6.06 13.62
CA VAL A 119 10.98 7.42 14.12
C VAL A 119 12.18 7.88 14.96
N TYR A 120 12.67 7.02 15.86
CA TYR A 120 13.84 7.35 16.69
C TYR A 120 15.11 7.57 15.86
N MET A 121 15.23 6.86 14.73
CA MET A 121 16.35 6.99 13.80
C MET A 121 16.19 8.20 12.85
N GLY A 122 15.18 9.06 13.08
CA GLY A 122 14.96 10.30 12.35
C GLY A 122 14.33 10.09 10.97
N ARG A 123 13.50 9.06 10.80
CA ARG A 123 12.82 8.74 9.53
C ARG A 123 11.34 8.48 9.71
#